data_AF-A0AAW0L648-F1
#
_entry.id   AF-A0AAW0L648-F1
#
_cell.length_a   1.000
_cell.length_b   1.000
_cell.length_c   1.000
_cell.angle_alpha   90.00
_cell.angle_beta   90.00
_cell.angle_gamma   90.00
#
_symmetry.space_group_name_H-M   'P 1'
#
loop_
_entity.id
_entity.type
_entity.pdbx_description
1 polymer ?
#
loop_
_entity_poly.entity_id
_entity_poly.type
_entity_poly.pdbx_seq_one_letter_code
_entity_poly.pdbx_strand_id
1 'polypeptide(L)' 'MGSGHFPNEGYGKASYVQNIQYVDSKGNFIDAEVERLVPDAMKPCYNIDVQNDKSGGSGTHFYFGGPGYSEDKCPK' A
#
# COMPACT_ATOMS: atom_id res chain seq x y z
N MET A 1 -12.61 -4.35 -0.85
CA MET A 1 -11.29 -4.93 -1.17
C MET A 1 -10.33 -4.48 -0.09
N GLY A 2 -9.62 -5.40 0.55
CA GLY A 2 -9.05 -5.16 1.87
C GLY A 2 -9.93 -5.76 2.97
N SER A 3 -9.30 -6.04 4.10
CA SER A 3 -9.84 -6.69 5.30
C SER A 3 -10.90 -5.87 6.08
N GLY A 4 -11.31 -4.71 5.57
CA GLY A 4 -12.11 -3.72 6.31
C GLY A 4 -11.29 -2.79 7.21
N HIS A 5 -9.99 -3.01 7.32
CA HIS A 5 -9.08 -2.25 8.18
C HIS A 5 -8.33 -1.16 7.41
N PHE A 6 -8.01 -0.06 8.08
CA PHE A 6 -7.22 1.02 7.48
C PHE A 6 -5.72 0.70 7.46
N PRO A 7 -4.95 1.29 6.53
CA PRO A 7 -3.51 1.07 6.42
C PRO A 7 -2.71 1.29 7.71
N ASN A 8 -3.14 2.24 8.54
CA ASN A 8 -2.48 2.56 9.81
C ASN A 8 -2.53 1.41 10.84
N GLU A 9 -3.40 0.42 10.64
CA GLU A 9 -3.50 -0.76 11.51
C GLU A 9 -2.41 -1.80 11.20
N GLY A 10 -1.74 -1.68 10.05
CA GLY A 10 -0.52 -2.43 9.73
C GLY A 10 -0.71 -3.92 9.44
N TYR A 11 0.37 -4.68 9.67
CA TYR A 11 0.49 -6.08 9.29
C TYR A 11 -0.55 -6.99 9.97
N GLY A 12 -1.13 -7.90 9.18
CA GLY A 12 -2.21 -8.80 9.64
C GLY A 12 -3.57 -8.13 9.81
N LYS A 13 -3.63 -6.79 9.68
CA LYS A 13 -4.86 -6.02 9.66
C LYS A 13 -5.16 -5.53 8.26
N ALA A 14 -4.35 -4.66 7.68
CA ALA A 14 -4.55 -4.15 6.32
C ALA A 14 -3.98 -5.10 5.25
N SER A 15 -4.38 -4.91 3.99
CA SER A 15 -3.74 -5.60 2.88
C SER A 15 -2.30 -5.12 2.76
N TYR A 16 -1.36 -6.06 2.69
CA TYR A 16 0.07 -5.78 2.70
C TYR A 16 0.70 -6.18 1.38
N VAL A 17 1.31 -5.22 0.69
CA VAL A 17 2.03 -5.44 -0.57
C VAL A 17 3.46 -4.96 -0.37
N GLN A 18 4.42 -5.86 -0.55
CA GLN A 18 5.85 -5.60 -0.30
C GLN A 18 6.70 -5.87 -1.54
N ASN A 19 7.97 -5.46 -1.48
CA ASN A 19 8.94 -5.61 -2.56
C ASN A 19 8.52 -4.90 -3.85
N ILE A 20 8.05 -3.65 -3.74
CA ILE A 20 7.80 -2.80 -4.90
C ILE A 20 9.15 -2.42 -5.51
N GLN A 21 9.41 -2.98 -6.67
CA GLN A 21 10.69 -2.88 -7.36
C GLN A 21 10.46 -2.69 -8.86
N TYR A 22 11.44 -2.10 -9.53
CA TYR A 22 11.52 -2.05 -10.98
C TYR A 22 12.78 -2.78 -11.46
N VAL A 23 12.77 -3.22 -12.71
CA VAL A 23 13.87 -3.95 -13.32
C VAL A 23 14.62 -3.03 -14.28
N ASP A 24 15.93 -2.93 -14.13
CA ASP A 24 16.77 -2.15 -15.05
C ASP A 24 17.10 -2.93 -16.33
N SER A 25 17.77 -2.25 -17.28
CA SER A 25 18.22 -2.86 -18.54
C SER A 25 19.18 -4.05 -18.39
N LYS A 26 19.78 -4.25 -17.21
CA LYS A 26 20.71 -5.34 -16.89
C LYS A 26 20.01 -6.49 -16.14
N GLY A 27 18.71 -6.37 -15.87
CA GLY A 27 17.93 -7.37 -15.14
C GLY A 27 18.05 -7.26 -13.61
N ASN A 28 18.58 -6.16 -13.08
CA ASN A 28 18.65 -5.96 -11.63
C ASN A 28 17.32 -5.45 -11.09
N PHE A 29 16.89 -5.99 -9.95
CA PHE A 29 15.77 -5.45 -9.17
C PHE A 29 16.25 -4.25 -8.37
N ILE A 30 15.55 -3.12 -8.52
CA ILE A 30 15.82 -1.89 -7.81
C ILE A 30 14.57 -1.50 -7.03
N ASP A 31 14.73 -1.29 -5.72
CA ASP A 31 13.66 -0.80 -4.84
C ASP A 31 13.12 0.53 -5.34
N ALA A 32 11.79 0.64 -5.40
CA ALA A 32 11.13 1.91 -5.70
C ALA A 32 11.41 2.93 -4.59
N GLU A 33 11.72 4.17 -4.95
CA GLU A 33 11.83 5.26 -3.98
C GLU A 33 10.43 5.68 -3.53
N VAL A 34 10.15 5.71 -2.21
CA VAL A 34 8.83 6.06 -1.66
C VAL A 34 8.40 7.45 -2.12
N GLU A 35 9.35 8.38 -2.18
CA GLU A 35 9.15 9.77 -2.60
C GLU A 35 8.73 9.91 -4.07
N ARG A 36 8.94 8.86 -4.88
CA ARG A 36 8.54 8.79 -6.29
C ARG A 36 7.21 8.06 -6.51
N LEU A 37 6.62 7.51 -5.46
CA LEU A 37 5.33 6.83 -5.54
C LEU A 37 4.21 7.82 -5.21
N VAL A 38 3.14 7.79 -6.02
CA VAL A 38 1.93 8.58 -5.78
C VAL A 38 0.82 7.62 -5.34
N PRO A 39 0.43 7.62 -4.06
CA PRO A 39 -0.69 6.80 -3.60
C PRO A 39 -2.00 7.38 -4.14
N ASP A 40 -2.72 6.58 -4.92
CA ASP A 40 -4.05 6.93 -5.44
C ASP A 40 -5.08 5.87 -5.03
N ALA A 41 -6.06 6.31 -4.24
CA ALA A 41 -7.11 5.46 -3.70
C ALA A 41 -8.40 6.26 -3.55
N MET A 42 -9.54 5.58 -3.71
CA MET A 42 -10.86 6.22 -3.62
C MET A 42 -11.15 6.69 -2.19
N LYS A 43 -10.96 7.99 -1.93
CA LYS A 43 -11.27 8.65 -0.65
C LYS A 43 -12.78 8.88 -0.51
N PRO A 44 -13.34 8.82 0.72
CA PRO A 44 -12.70 8.49 2.00
C PRO A 44 -12.60 6.98 2.28
N CYS A 45 -12.99 6.14 1.31
CA CYS A 45 -13.28 4.72 1.51
C CYS A 45 -12.07 3.83 1.60
N TYR A 46 -11.01 4.23 0.93
CA TYR A 46 -9.76 3.51 0.92
C TYR A 46 -8.62 4.50 1.12
N ASN A 47 -7.55 3.98 1.70
CA ASN A 47 -6.29 4.69 1.82
C ASN A 47 -5.14 3.75 1.44
N ILE A 48 -4.03 4.36 1.07
CA ILE A 48 -2.75 3.70 0.87
C ILE A 48 -1.75 4.40 1.77
N ASP A 49 -0.99 3.63 2.53
CA ASP A 49 0.14 4.12 3.31
C ASP A 49 1.42 3.46 2.80
N VAL A 50 2.29 4.25 2.16
CA VAL A 50 3.52 3.78 1.52
C VAL A 50 4.67 3.97 2.50
N GLN A 51 5.44 2.91 2.71
CA GLN A 51 6.53 2.87 3.68
C GLN A 51 7.75 2.16 3.06
N ASN A 52 8.91 2.31 3.70
CA ASN A 52 10.12 1.59 3.33
C ASN A 52 10.74 0.95 4.57
N ASP A 53 10.93 -0.36 4.53
CA ASP A 53 11.69 -1.08 5.54
C ASP A 53 12.70 -2.03 4.89
N LYS A 54 13.91 -1.51 4.73
CA LYS A 54 15.06 -2.30 4.25
C LYS A 54 15.63 -3.23 5.32
N SER A 55 15.40 -2.97 6.60
CA SER A 55 15.96 -3.77 7.69
C SER A 55 15.13 -5.03 7.96
N GLY A 56 13.81 -4.94 7.82
CA GLY A 56 12.87 -6.06 7.95
C GLY A 56 12.72 -6.91 6.68
N GLY A 57 13.36 -6.52 5.58
CA GLY A 57 13.38 -7.27 4.31
C GLY A 57 12.15 -7.06 3.42
N SER A 58 11.25 -6.15 3.77
CA SER A 58 10.05 -5.83 2.98
C SER A 58 10.27 -4.76 1.91
N GLY A 59 11.44 -4.09 1.95
CA GLY A 59 11.81 -3.04 1.00
C GLY A 59 10.76 -1.93 0.99
N THR A 60 10.53 -1.37 -0.20
CA THR A 60 9.41 -0.46 -0.42
C THR A 60 8.10 -1.25 -0.50
N HIS A 61 7.13 -0.84 0.32
CA HIS A 61 5.87 -1.55 0.50
C HIS A 61 4.74 -0.56 0.78
N PHE A 62 3.50 -1.04 0.72
CA PHE A 62 2.36 -0.26 1.21
C PHE A 62 1.32 -1.14 1.89
N TYR A 63 0.58 -0.49 2.77
CA TYR A 63 -0.66 -0.99 3.31
C TYR A 63 -1.83 -0.35 2.56
N PHE A 64 -2.82 -1.17 2.19
CA PHE A 64 -4.05 -0.72 1.54
C PHE A 64 -5.27 -1.23 2.29
N GLY A 65 -6.27 -0.38 2.44
CA GLY A 65 -7.54 -0.79 3.03
C GLY A 65 -8.43 0.37 3.42
N GLY A 66 -9.54 0.00 4.05
CA GLY A 66 -10.61 0.89 4.52
C GLY A 66 -11.91 0.10 4.69
N PRO A 67 -12.99 0.75 5.15
CA PRO A 67 -14.25 0.09 5.55
C PRO A 67 -14.99 -0.60 4.39
N GLY A 68 -14.60 -0.33 3.14
CA GLY A 68 -15.32 -0.80 1.97
C GLY A 68 -16.60 0.00 1.71
N TYR A 69 -17.50 -0.58 0.91
CA TYR A 69 -18.77 0.06 0.57
C TYR A 69 -19.67 0.21 1.80
N SER A 70 -20.23 1.40 1.98
CA SER A 70 -21.30 1.68 2.94
C SER A 70 -22.12 2.84 2.41
N GLU A 71 -23.44 2.74 2.38
CA GLU A 71 -24.30 3.79 1.80
C GLU A 71 -24.03 5.19 2.37
N ASP A 72 -23.79 5.28 3.69
CA ASP A 72 -23.65 6.56 4.38
C ASP A 72 -22.25 7.19 4.29
N LYS A 73 -21.18 6.40 4.10
CA LYS A 73 -19.78 6.88 4.13
C LYS A 73 -19.03 6.66 2.83
N CYS A 74 -19.44 5.65 2.09
CA CYS A 74 -18.78 5.12 0.90
C CYS A 74 -19.80 4.67 -0.14
N PRO A 75 -20.60 5.60 -0.68
CA PRO A 75 -21.55 5.30 -1.73
C PRO A 75 -20.83 4.83 -2.99
N LYS A 76 -21.58 4.17 -3.87
CA LYS A 76 -21.09 3.68 -5.17
C LYS A 76 -20.82 4.81 -6.14
#